data_AF-A0A2G5VTN3-F1
#
_entry.id   AF-A0A2G5VTN3-F1
#
_cell.length_a   1.000
_cell.length_b   1.000
_cell.length_c   1.000
_cell.angle_alpha   90.00
_cell.angle_beta   90.00
_cell.angle_gamma   90.00
#
_symmetry.space_group_name_H-M   'P 1'
#
loop_
_entity.id
_entity.type
_entity.pdbx_description
1 polymer ?
#
loop_
_entity_poly.entity_id
_entity_poly.type
_entity_poly.pdbx_seq_one_letter_code
_entity_poly.pdbx_strand_id
1 'polypeptide(L)'
;MHRPSLLILLVSVLISTHAFVMPPSQATLACMTCVATVKAMEPIILNEGDDVAKKQLNQLCYKEAPTPAAEASCEEYGDDAVDVIIYLVKIGVPPKTICQQLKKC
;
A
#
# COMPACT_ATOMS: atom_id res chain seq x y z
N MET A 1 -50.94 29.71 -15.77
CA MET A 1 -51.11 28.31 -15.32
C MET A 1 -50.79 27.42 -16.52
N HIS A 2 -49.77 26.58 -16.63
CA HIS A 2 -48.81 25.89 -15.75
C HIS A 2 -47.48 25.92 -16.53
N ARG A 3 -46.30 26.30 -15.99
CA ARG A 3 -45.43 25.65 -14.98
C ARG A 3 -44.71 24.32 -15.34
N PRO A 4 -44.49 23.89 -16.62
CA PRO A 4 -43.61 22.74 -16.88
C PRO A 4 -42.12 23.12 -16.76
N SER A 5 -41.77 24.39 -16.98
CA SER A 5 -40.38 24.89 -16.92
C SER A 5 -39.78 24.82 -15.52
N LEU A 6 -40.60 24.95 -14.46
CA LEU A 6 -40.12 24.88 -13.08
C LEU A 6 -39.91 23.43 -12.61
N LEU A 7 -40.63 22.47 -13.19
CA LEU A 7 -40.50 21.05 -12.86
C LEU A 7 -39.24 20.44 -13.46
N ILE A 8 -38.86 20.86 -14.66
CA ILE A 8 -37.64 20.37 -15.34
C ILE A 8 -36.37 20.84 -14.61
N LEU A 9 -36.39 22.03 -14.02
CA LEU A 9 -35.24 22.61 -13.30
C LEU A 9 -34.99 21.97 -11.91
N LEU A 10 -36.02 21.34 -11.32
CA LEU A 10 -35.90 20.66 -10.02
C LEU A 10 -35.28 19.24 -10.14
N VAL A 11 -35.39 18.60 -11.32
CA VAL A 11 -34.90 17.22 -11.52
C VAL A 11 -33.37 17.18 -11.68
N SER A 12 -32.74 18.24 -12.19
CA SER A 12 -31.27 18.30 -12.35
C SER A 12 -30.50 18.40 -11.02
N VAL A 13 -31.14 18.80 -9.92
CA VAL A 13 -30.48 18.96 -8.62
C VAL A 13 -30.31 17.62 -7.88
N LEU A 14 -31.10 16.60 -8.21
CA LEU A 14 -31.11 15.32 -7.47
C LEU A 14 -29.97 14.34 -7.85
N ILE A 15 -29.24 14.59 -8.93
CA ILE A 15 -28.23 13.63 -9.44
C ILE A 15 -26.83 13.87 -8.81
N SER A 16 -26.63 15.01 -8.14
CA SER A 16 -25.29 15.44 -7.69
C SER A 16 -24.76 14.74 -6.42
N THR A 17 -25.48 13.76 -5.85
CA THR A 17 -25.06 13.08 -4.60
C THR A 17 -24.32 11.76 -4.82
N HIS A 18 -23.99 11.40 -6.06
CA HIS A 18 -23.06 10.30 -6.30
C HIS A 18 -21.66 10.83 -5.98
N ALA A 19 -21.26 10.70 -4.71
CA ALA A 19 -19.88 10.85 -4.30
C ALA A 19 -19.03 9.95 -5.21
N PHE A 20 -18.36 10.57 -6.17
CA PHE A 20 -17.47 9.88 -7.09
C PHE A 20 -16.26 9.46 -6.27
N VAL A 21 -16.35 8.29 -5.65
CA VAL A 21 -15.21 7.67 -4.95
C VAL A 21 -14.27 7.19 -6.05
N MET A 22 -13.36 8.08 -6.47
CA MET A 22 -12.34 7.73 -7.43
C MET A 22 -11.42 6.70 -6.78
N PRO A 23 -11.30 5.49 -7.34
CA PRO A 23 -10.43 4.47 -6.75
C PRO A 23 -8.99 5.00 -6.68
N PRO A 24 -8.25 4.68 -5.60
CA PRO A 24 -6.86 5.06 -5.52
C PRO A 24 -6.10 4.50 -6.73
N SER A 25 -5.22 5.31 -7.30
CA SER A 25 -4.34 4.83 -8.36
C SER A 25 -3.49 3.66 -7.84
N GLN A 26 -3.08 2.76 -8.73
CA GLN A 26 -2.25 1.61 -8.37
C GLN A 26 -0.94 2.02 -7.68
N ALA A 27 -0.36 3.16 -8.07
CA ALA A 27 0.81 3.75 -7.42
C ALA A 27 0.51 4.21 -5.98
N THR A 28 -0.64 4.87 -5.75
CA THR A 28 -1.06 5.27 -4.40
C THR A 28 -1.30 4.06 -3.51
N LEU A 29 -1.93 3.01 -4.04
CA LEU A 29 -2.16 1.77 -3.30
C LEU A 29 -0.83 1.09 -2.93
N ALA A 30 0.10 0.96 -3.88
CA ALA A 30 1.44 0.41 -3.64
C ALA A 30 2.24 1.20 -2.59
N CYS A 31 2.09 2.52 -2.58
CA CYS A 31 2.73 3.38 -1.59
C CYS A 31 2.13 3.16 -0.19
N MET A 32 0.80 3.11 -0.07
CA MET A 32 0.13 2.87 1.21
C MET A 32 0.46 1.50 1.79
N THR A 33 0.46 0.45 0.96
CA THR A 33 0.79 -0.90 1.40
C THR A 33 2.24 -0.99 1.86
N CYS A 34 3.19 -0.42 1.11
CA CYS A 34 4.59 -0.38 1.51
C CYS A 34 4.77 0.31 2.87
N VAL A 35 4.18 1.50 3.06
CA VAL A 35 4.32 2.26 4.31
C VAL A 35 3.72 1.49 5.49
N ALA A 36 2.57 0.85 5.29
CA ALA A 36 1.95 0.02 6.32
C ALA A 36 2.83 -1.18 6.68
N THR A 37 3.40 -1.87 5.70
CA THR A 37 4.30 -3.00 5.92
C THR A 37 5.55 -2.59 6.68
N VAL A 38 6.25 -1.52 6.26
CA VAL A 38 7.46 -1.06 6.95
C VAL A 38 7.15 -0.68 8.40
N LYS A 39 6.02 0.01 8.65
CA LYS A 39 5.60 0.38 9.99
C LYS A 39 5.24 -0.82 10.88
N ALA A 40 4.63 -1.86 10.30
CA ALA A 40 4.33 -3.09 11.03
C ALA A 40 5.62 -3.86 11.40
N MET A 41 6.64 -3.78 10.55
CA MET A 41 7.91 -4.50 10.71
C MET A 41 8.92 -3.79 11.59
N GLU A 42 8.85 -2.46 11.70
CA GLU A 42 9.72 -1.64 12.54
C GLU A 42 9.92 -2.19 13.97
N PRO A 43 8.87 -2.52 14.75
CA PRO A 43 9.06 -3.08 16.09
C PRO A 43 9.72 -4.47 16.09
N ILE A 44 9.48 -5.28 15.06
CA ILE A 44 10.05 -6.63 14.94
C ILE A 44 11.55 -6.51 14.62
N ILE A 45 11.91 -5.64 13.67
CA ILE A 45 13.30 -5.36 13.29
C ILE A 45 14.10 -4.85 14.49
N LEU A 46 13.54 -3.94 15.27
CA LEU A 46 14.24 -3.31 16.38
C LEU A 46 14.34 -4.20 17.64
N ASN A 47 13.40 -5.13 17.86
CA ASN A 47 13.32 -5.88 19.13
C ASN A 47 13.55 -7.39 19.00
N GLU A 48 13.21 -8.01 17.86
CA GLU A 48 13.23 -9.47 17.69
C GLU A 48 14.44 -9.95 16.87
N GLY A 49 15.13 -9.04 16.18
CA GLY A 49 16.34 -9.31 15.40
C GLY A 49 16.07 -9.58 13.92
N ASP A 50 17.14 -9.43 13.12
CA ASP A 50 17.06 -9.41 11.66
C ASP A 50 16.53 -10.72 11.08
N ASP A 51 16.92 -11.87 11.64
CA ASP A 51 16.48 -13.19 11.18
C ASP A 51 14.96 -13.40 11.36
N VAL A 52 14.41 -12.88 12.46
CA VAL A 52 12.97 -12.95 12.75
C VAL A 52 12.21 -12.02 11.81
N ALA A 53 12.73 -10.81 11.58
CA ALA A 53 12.16 -9.87 10.63
C ALA A 53 12.15 -10.43 9.19
N LYS A 54 13.26 -11.05 8.76
CA LYS A 54 13.37 -11.72 7.45
C LYS A 54 12.32 -12.81 7.29
N LYS A 55 12.20 -13.69 8.28
CA LYS A 55 11.23 -14.78 8.26
C LYS A 55 9.79 -14.27 8.19
N GLN A 56 9.44 -13.24 8.96
CA GLN A 56 8.09 -12.68 8.94
C GLN A 56 7.76 -11.98 7.61
N LEU A 57 8.71 -11.25 7.04
CA LEU A 57 8.48 -10.59 5.74
C LEU A 57 8.32 -11.61 4.60
N ASN A 58 9.14 -12.66 4.60
CA ASN A 58 9.02 -13.75 3.62
C ASN A 58 7.68 -14.48 3.79
N GLN A 59 7.27 -14.80 5.02
CA GLN A 59 5.95 -15.39 5.30
C GLN A 59 4.79 -14.51 4.81
N LEU A 60 4.89 -13.19 5.01
CA LEU A 60 3.89 -12.25 4.50
C LEU A 60 3.87 -12.26 2.97
N CYS A 61 5.04 -12.29 2.32
CA CYS A 61 5.14 -12.32 0.87
C CYS A 61 4.50 -13.58 0.28
N TYR A 62 4.82 -14.78 0.80
CA TYR A 62 4.22 -16.03 0.34
C TYR A 62 2.71 -16.07 0.57
N LYS A 63 2.23 -15.54 1.70
CA LYS A 63 0.79 -15.49 2.00
C LYS A 63 0.03 -14.63 0.99
N GLU A 64 0.64 -13.55 0.51
CA GLU A 64 0.06 -12.63 -0.46
C GLU A 64 0.39 -13.01 -1.92
N ALA A 65 1.11 -14.13 -2.15
CA ALA A 65 1.49 -14.64 -3.45
C ALA A 65 0.61 -15.82 -3.87
N PRO A 66 -0.55 -15.59 -4.53
CA PRO A 66 -1.47 -16.66 -4.90
C PRO A 66 -0.98 -17.53 -6.07
N THR A 67 0.20 -17.25 -6.63
CA THR A 67 0.73 -17.93 -7.82
C THR A 67 2.22 -18.24 -7.66
N PRO A 68 2.73 -19.34 -8.26
CA PRO A 68 4.15 -19.69 -8.20
C PRO A 68 5.09 -18.59 -8.74
N ALA A 69 4.63 -17.78 -9.70
CA ALA A 69 5.39 -16.65 -10.23
C ALA A 69 5.50 -15.49 -9.22
N ALA A 70 4.46 -15.28 -8.40
CA ALA A 70 4.50 -14.31 -7.32
C ALA A 70 5.37 -14.82 -6.16
N GLU A 71 5.38 -16.12 -5.89
CA GLU A 71 6.28 -16.75 -4.91
C GLU A 71 7.75 -16.63 -5.35
N ALA A 72 8.05 -16.86 -6.63
CA ALA A 72 9.39 -16.63 -7.18
C ALA A 72 9.82 -15.15 -7.09
N SER A 73 8.86 -14.22 -7.23
CA SER A 73 9.12 -12.79 -7.01
C SER A 73 9.45 -12.48 -5.55
N CYS A 74 8.93 -13.26 -4.59
CA CYS A 74 9.29 -13.17 -3.19
C CYS A 74 10.72 -13.66 -2.93
N GLU A 75 11.19 -14.71 -3.61
CA GLU A 75 12.60 -15.15 -3.48
C GLU A 75 13.57 -14.20 -4.17
N GLU A 76 13.27 -13.78 -5.40
CA GLU A 76 14.21 -13.00 -6.22
C GLU A 76 14.30 -11.52 -5.81
N TYR A 77 13.19 -10.92 -5.37
CA TYR A 77 13.14 -9.51 -4.97
C TYR A 77 12.94 -9.31 -3.46
N GLY A 78 12.45 -10.31 -2.75
CA GLY A 78 12.20 -10.21 -1.31
C GLY A 78 13.49 -10.08 -0.55
N ASP A 79 14.43 -11.03 -0.68
CA ASP A 79 15.61 -11.07 0.18
C ASP A 79 16.48 -9.79 0.13
N ASP A 80 16.75 -9.26 -1.08
CA ASP A 80 17.50 -8.00 -1.24
C ASP A 80 16.71 -6.78 -0.74
N ALA A 81 15.40 -6.70 -1.01
CA ALA A 81 14.58 -5.59 -0.55
C ALA A 81 14.37 -5.64 0.97
N VAL A 82 14.26 -6.83 1.56
CA VAL A 82 14.14 -7.07 3.00
C VAL A 82 15.37 -6.55 3.72
N ASP A 83 16.57 -6.90 3.24
CA ASP A 83 17.82 -6.45 3.85
C ASP A 83 17.95 -4.92 3.80
N VAL A 84 17.57 -4.30 2.67
CA VAL A 84 17.52 -2.85 2.52
C VAL A 84 16.51 -2.22 3.50
N ILE A 85 15.33 -2.80 3.66
CA ILE A 85 14.31 -2.31 4.62
C ILE A 85 14.84 -2.42 6.05
N ILE A 86 15.41 -3.56 6.44
CA ILE A 86 15.98 -3.79 7.78
C ILE A 86 17.06 -2.75 8.08
N TYR A 87 18.00 -2.56 7.15
CA TYR A 87 19.07 -1.56 7.30
C TYR A 87 18.52 -0.14 7.46
N LEU A 88 17.59 0.26 6.59
CA LEU A 88 17.02 1.62 6.61
C LEU A 88 16.21 1.88 7.88
N VAL A 89 15.46 0.88 8.37
CA VAL A 89 14.74 0.97 9.65
C VAL A 89 15.72 1.12 10.81
N LYS A 90 16.81 0.34 10.85
CA LYS A 90 17.82 0.40 11.92
C LYS A 90 18.52 1.75 12.02
N ILE A 91 18.75 2.44 10.90
CA ILE A 91 19.33 3.79 10.91
C ILE A 91 18.28 4.90 11.10
N GLY A 92 17.01 4.54 11.33
CA GLY A 92 15.93 5.47 11.65
C GLY A 92 15.34 6.20 10.43
N VAL A 93 15.43 5.63 9.22
CA VAL A 93 14.79 6.23 8.04
C VAL A 93 13.26 6.10 8.15
N PRO A 94 12.50 7.19 7.93
CA PRO A 94 11.05 7.15 7.99
C PRO A 94 10.44 6.18 6.96
N PRO A 95 9.35 5.44 7.29
CA PRO A 95 8.73 4.48 6.40
C PRO A 95 8.38 5.01 5.00
N LYS A 96 7.91 6.27 4.92
CA LYS A 96 7.61 6.92 3.64
C LYS A 96 8.85 7.09 2.76
N THR A 97 9.97 7.46 3.36
CA THR A 97 11.25 7.65 2.65
C THR A 97 11.83 6.32 2.19
N ILE A 98 11.68 5.25 2.99
CA ILE A 98 12.03 3.89 2.59
C ILE A 98 11.24 3.48 1.34
N CYS A 99 9.92 3.68 1.35
CA CYS A 99 9.07 3.32 0.22
C CYS A 99 9.31 4.15 -1.05
N GLN A 100 9.79 5.40 -0.91
CA GLN A 100 10.27 6.20 -2.04
C GLN A 100 11.56 5.64 -2.65
N GLN A 101 12.51 5.19 -1.81
CA GLN A 101 13.73 4.55 -2.31
C GLN A 101 13.44 3.23 -3.03
N LEU A 102 12.42 2.49 -2.58
CA LEU A 102 11.94 1.27 -3.21
C LEU A 102 11.05 1.51 -4.45
N LYS A 103 10.85 2.78 -4.85
CA LYS A 103 9.99 3.20 -5.98
C LYS A 103 8.55 2.66 -5.88
N LYS A 104 8.06 2.45 -4.66
CA LYS A 104 6.66 2.08 -4.37
C LYS A 104 5.82 3.34 -4.08
N CYS A 105 6.50 4.37 -3.60
CA CYS A 105 6.13 5.78 -3.65
C CYS A 105 7.21 6.49 -4.52
#